data_AF-A0A9E3BXH6-F1
#
_entry.id   AF-A0A9E3BXH6-F1
#
_cell.length_a   1.000
_cell.length_b   1.000
_cell.length_c   1.000
_cell.angle_alpha   90.00
_cell.angle_beta   90.00
_cell.angle_gamma   90.00
#
_symmetry.space_group_name_H-M   'P 1'
#
loop_
_entity.id
_entity.type
_entity.pdbx_description
1 polymer ?
#
loop_
_entity_poly.entity_id
_entity_poly.type
_entity_poly.pdbx_seq_one_letter_code
_entity_poly.pdbx_strand_id
1 'polypeptide(L)'
;MDLSPQDLGETRRARLARPAPRRRAAARQVAVSAVAFLILFWAAGAHGFVALLLLTLLMTKLVAALICRQGGAIRKVGPLTAAQVQGLMRRTRDPLEREYLNIVLAAMALPRIPEPTAEVPVREAIRSLGSAIEKLPPVPAPPHSAQKLAGRAASLADEAEREPDPVVAATLRRRAEARQRQAQTTALIETLSRRNAALRQELSDQLDSLHTSLAAFGMQGVWSVGEMAEVAAGIQWVALHANALAAAQVEMDDSLHAAHLPNPAYNGPGGTRQRLARYVTEDTEV
;
A
#
# COMPACT_ATOMS: atom_id res chain seq x y z
N MET A 1 -48.50 -13.06 -19.76
CA MET A 1 -48.33 -11.88 -18.89
C MET A 1 -46.85 -11.63 -18.79
N ASP A 2 -46.31 -10.87 -19.76
CA ASP A 2 -44.91 -10.48 -19.83
C ASP A 2 -44.73 -9.15 -19.13
N LEU A 3 -43.91 -9.14 -18.07
CA LEU A 3 -43.47 -7.90 -17.43
C LEU A 3 -42.14 -7.49 -18.06
N SER A 4 -42.18 -6.33 -18.71
CA SER A 4 -41.05 -5.73 -19.42
C SER A 4 -39.89 -5.38 -18.48
N PRO A 5 -38.63 -5.69 -18.84
CA PRO A 5 -37.44 -5.41 -18.03
C PRO A 5 -37.11 -3.91 -17.86
N GLN A 6 -37.92 -3.00 -18.41
CA GLN A 6 -37.75 -1.56 -18.24
C GLN A 6 -38.31 -1.00 -16.91
N ASP A 7 -39.26 -1.68 -16.26
CA ASP A 7 -39.91 -1.16 -15.04
C ASP A 7 -39.15 -1.42 -13.73
N LEU A 8 -38.12 -2.26 -13.73
CA LEU A 8 -37.29 -2.52 -12.54
C LEU A 8 -36.16 -1.48 -12.36
N GLY A 9 -36.01 -0.54 -13.29
CA GLY A 9 -34.92 0.45 -13.30
C GLY A 9 -35.20 1.73 -12.51
N GLU A 10 -36.46 2.12 -12.36
CA GLU A 10 -36.80 3.45 -11.80
C GLU A 10 -36.90 3.45 -10.27
N THR A 11 -37.32 2.36 -9.64
CA THR A 11 -37.41 2.26 -8.18
C THR A 11 -36.04 2.19 -7.48
N ARG A 12 -34.95 1.88 -8.19
CA ARG A 12 -33.58 1.90 -7.63
C ARG A 12 -32.91 3.28 -7.66
N ARG A 13 -33.35 4.20 -8.53
CA ARG A 13 -32.73 5.54 -8.65
C ARG A 13 -33.17 6.52 -7.55
N ALA A 14 -34.28 6.25 -6.88
CA ALA A 14 -34.78 7.10 -5.79
C ALA A 14 -34.06 6.90 -4.42
N ARG A 15 -33.17 5.91 -4.25
CA ARG A 15 -32.50 5.63 -2.95
C ARG A 15 -31.06 6.13 -2.80
N LEU A 16 -30.44 6.72 -3.83
CA LEU A 16 -29.00 7.05 -3.80
C LEU A 16 -28.67 8.55 -3.63
N ALA A 17 -29.66 9.40 -3.39
CA ALA A 17 -29.47 10.85 -3.25
C ALA A 17 -29.63 11.36 -1.79
N ARG A 18 -29.09 10.64 -0.80
CA ARG A 18 -28.87 11.23 0.54
C ARG A 18 -27.36 11.35 0.80
N PRO A 19 -26.78 12.57 0.79
CA PRO A 19 -25.40 12.75 1.19
C PRO A 19 -25.24 12.34 2.66
N ALA A 20 -24.34 11.40 2.93
CA ALA A 20 -24.03 10.96 4.29
C ALA A 20 -23.49 12.17 5.10
N PRO A 21 -24.15 12.59 6.18
CA PRO A 21 -23.77 13.78 6.96
C PRO A 21 -22.50 13.59 7.83
N ARG A 22 -21.82 12.44 7.74
CA ARG A 22 -20.83 12.02 8.74
C ARG A 22 -19.48 12.74 8.69
N ARG A 23 -19.05 13.29 7.55
CA ARG A 23 -17.70 13.88 7.46
C ARG A 23 -17.57 15.30 8.02
N ARG A 24 -18.67 16.09 8.05
CA ARG A 24 -18.67 17.41 8.72
C ARG A 24 -18.80 17.30 10.24
N ALA A 25 -19.35 16.19 10.74
CA ALA A 25 -19.44 15.92 12.17
C ALA A 25 -18.06 15.63 12.79
N ALA A 26 -17.20 14.87 12.11
CA ALA A 26 -15.87 14.50 12.62
C ALA A 26 -14.94 15.71 12.80
N ALA A 27 -14.91 16.64 11.84
CA ALA A 27 -14.08 17.85 11.94
C ALA A 27 -14.56 18.82 13.03
N ARG A 28 -15.90 18.94 13.23
CA ARG A 28 -16.47 19.69 14.35
C ARG A 28 -16.21 19.00 15.69
N GLN A 29 -16.21 17.67 15.74
CA GLN A 29 -15.88 16.92 16.96
C GLN A 29 -14.45 17.17 17.42
N VAL A 30 -13.47 17.19 16.51
CA VAL A 30 -12.05 17.44 16.87
C VAL A 30 -11.85 18.86 17.40
N ALA A 31 -12.48 19.86 16.76
CA ALA A 31 -12.40 21.26 17.21
C ALA A 31 -13.10 21.47 18.57
N VAL A 32 -14.28 20.87 18.77
CA VAL A 32 -15.01 20.94 20.04
C VAL A 32 -14.24 20.21 21.16
N SER A 33 -13.59 19.08 20.87
CA SER A 33 -12.78 18.38 21.85
C SER A 33 -11.55 19.19 22.27
N ALA A 34 -10.89 19.89 21.34
CA ALA A 34 -9.71 20.71 21.67
C ALA A 34 -10.06 21.91 22.55
N VAL A 35 -11.19 22.57 22.28
CA VAL A 35 -11.66 23.71 23.10
C VAL A 35 -12.17 23.23 24.46
N ALA A 36 -12.92 22.12 24.52
CA ALA A 36 -13.34 21.52 25.78
C ALA A 36 -12.15 21.10 26.65
N PHE A 37 -11.08 20.60 26.03
CA PHE A 37 -9.84 20.24 26.70
C PHE A 37 -9.13 21.46 27.30
N LEU A 38 -9.06 22.57 26.56
CA LEU A 38 -8.50 23.83 27.05
C LEU A 38 -9.31 24.43 28.21
N ILE A 39 -10.63 24.33 28.16
CA ILE A 39 -11.52 24.79 29.24
C ILE A 39 -11.37 23.90 30.48
N LEU A 40 -11.34 22.57 30.32
CA LEU A 40 -11.07 21.63 31.42
C LEU A 40 -9.66 21.81 32.00
N PHE A 41 -8.67 22.08 31.15
CA PHE A 41 -7.29 22.36 31.55
C PHE A 41 -7.20 23.63 32.41
N TRP A 42 -7.94 24.68 32.03
CA TRP A 42 -7.99 25.92 32.80
C TRP A 42 -8.78 25.78 34.10
N ALA A 43 -9.90 25.04 34.07
CA ALA A 43 -10.78 24.86 35.23
C ALA A 43 -10.25 23.88 36.29
N ALA A 44 -9.45 22.88 35.90
CA ALA A 44 -9.00 21.82 36.82
C ALA A 44 -7.70 22.18 37.58
N GLY A 45 -7.09 23.32 37.27
CA GLY A 45 -5.85 23.78 37.92
C GLY A 45 -4.68 22.81 37.75
N ALA A 46 -3.58 23.08 38.47
CA ALA A 46 -2.35 22.29 38.38
C ALA A 46 -2.55 20.79 38.67
N HIS A 47 -3.55 20.43 39.47
CA HIS A 47 -3.86 19.04 39.79
C HIS A 47 -4.56 18.29 38.65
N GLY A 48 -5.41 18.96 37.86
CA GLY A 48 -6.02 18.38 36.67
C GLY A 48 -5.01 18.08 35.56
N PHE A 49 -4.00 18.94 35.41
CA PHE A 49 -2.92 18.71 34.46
C PHE A 49 -2.12 17.43 34.78
N VAL A 50 -1.78 17.23 36.06
CA VAL A 50 -1.05 16.04 36.49
C VAL A 50 -1.88 14.76 36.25
N ALA A 51 -3.18 14.78 36.53
CA ALA A 51 -4.07 13.64 36.28
C ALA A 51 -4.16 13.29 34.78
N LEU A 52 -4.21 14.30 33.93
CA LEU A 52 -4.30 14.14 32.47
C LEU A 52 -2.97 13.68 31.85
N LEU A 53 -1.84 14.14 32.38
CA LEU A 53 -0.51 13.66 32.01
C LEU A 53 -0.30 12.20 32.43
N LEU A 54 -0.78 11.82 33.61
CA LEU A 54 -0.75 10.42 34.05
C LEU A 54 -1.66 9.53 33.17
N LEU A 55 -2.84 10.00 32.79
CA LEU A 55 -3.75 9.25 31.91
C LEU A 55 -3.16 9.06 30.52
N THR A 56 -2.53 10.09 29.94
CA THR A 56 -1.87 9.97 28.64
C THR A 56 -0.71 8.99 28.70
N LEU A 57 0.17 9.08 29.71
CA LEU A 57 1.25 8.12 29.92
C LEU A 57 0.74 6.68 30.11
N LEU A 58 -0.37 6.49 30.84
CA LEU A 58 -1.02 5.19 31.00
C LEU A 58 -1.51 4.64 29.66
N MET A 59 -2.15 5.48 28.83
CA MET A 59 -2.61 5.09 27.51
C MET A 59 -1.44 4.73 26.58
N THR A 60 -0.34 5.49 26.60
CA THR A 60 0.85 5.14 25.80
C THR A 60 1.46 3.82 26.24
N LYS A 61 1.51 3.56 27.56
CA LYS A 61 1.98 2.28 28.13
C LYS A 61 1.04 1.13 27.75
N LEU A 62 -0.27 1.34 27.76
CA LEU A 62 -1.26 0.35 27.34
C LEU A 62 -1.17 0.03 25.85
N VAL A 63 -0.99 1.04 24.99
CA VAL A 63 -0.78 0.84 23.56
C VAL A 63 0.55 0.12 23.31
N ALA A 64 1.63 0.51 23.97
CA ALA A 64 2.90 -0.20 23.89
C ALA A 64 2.78 -1.66 24.38
N ALA A 65 2.08 -1.90 25.49
CA ALA A 65 1.81 -3.24 26.00
C ALA A 65 0.91 -4.05 25.05
N LEU A 66 -0.06 -3.41 24.38
CA LEU A 66 -0.91 -4.06 23.39
C LEU A 66 -0.13 -4.40 22.12
N ILE A 67 0.77 -3.51 21.67
CA ILE A 67 1.69 -3.77 20.56
C ILE A 67 2.66 -4.90 20.93
N CYS A 68 3.22 -4.91 22.15
CA CYS A 68 4.07 -6.00 22.63
C CYS A 68 3.29 -7.32 22.83
N ARG A 69 2.00 -7.25 23.15
CA ARG A 69 1.12 -8.42 23.33
C ARG A 69 0.60 -8.97 22.00
N GLN A 70 0.34 -8.11 21.00
CA GLN A 70 -0.07 -8.48 19.64
C GLN A 70 1.13 -8.85 18.77
N GLY A 71 2.30 -8.26 19.00
CA GLY A 71 3.62 -8.83 18.67
C GLY A 71 3.93 -10.02 19.57
N GLY A 72 2.91 -10.85 19.82
CA GLY A 72 2.96 -12.00 20.69
C GLY A 72 4.19 -12.79 20.35
N ALA A 73 4.98 -13.09 21.40
CA ALA A 73 6.16 -13.91 21.40
C ALA A 73 6.59 -14.30 19.99
N ILE A 74 7.61 -13.63 19.47
CA ILE A 74 8.55 -14.28 18.56
C ILE A 74 9.08 -15.48 19.36
N ARG A 75 8.27 -16.55 19.45
CA ARG A 75 8.69 -17.86 19.87
C ARG A 75 9.90 -18.05 19.00
N LYS A 76 11.07 -18.26 19.61
CA LYS A 76 12.24 -18.74 18.90
C LYS A 76 11.75 -19.90 18.06
N VAL A 77 11.47 -19.65 16.79
CA VAL A 77 10.97 -20.66 15.89
C VAL A 77 12.19 -21.54 15.75
N GLY A 78 12.11 -22.75 16.28
CA GLY A 78 13.17 -23.73 16.07
C GLY A 78 13.44 -23.87 14.57
N PRO A 79 14.59 -24.45 14.17
CA PRO A 79 14.85 -24.70 12.76
C PRO A 79 13.64 -25.37 12.12
N LEU A 80 13.18 -24.81 10.99
CA LEU A 80 12.05 -25.34 10.25
C LEU A 80 12.33 -26.79 9.88
N THR A 81 11.39 -27.68 10.19
CA THR A 81 11.47 -29.09 9.77
C THR A 81 10.89 -29.24 8.36
N ALA A 82 11.33 -30.25 7.61
CA ALA A 82 10.83 -30.50 6.26
C ALA A 82 9.29 -30.66 6.24
N ALA A 83 8.71 -31.29 7.26
CA ALA A 83 7.25 -31.41 7.42
C ALA A 83 6.55 -30.06 7.64
N GLN A 84 7.18 -29.13 8.35
CA GLN A 84 6.64 -27.77 8.52
C GLN A 84 6.67 -27.00 7.19
N VAL A 85 7.76 -27.11 6.43
CA VAL A 85 7.87 -26.47 5.11
C VAL A 85 6.82 -27.02 4.14
N GLN A 86 6.64 -28.35 4.07
CA GLN A 86 5.56 -28.97 3.29
C GLN A 86 4.16 -28.52 3.75
N GLY A 87 3.96 -28.33 5.05
CA GLY A 87 2.71 -27.79 5.61
C GLY A 87 2.45 -26.35 5.17
N LEU A 88 3.49 -25.51 5.11
CA LEU A 88 3.42 -24.14 4.59
C LEU A 88 3.08 -24.13 3.10
N MET A 89 3.75 -24.95 2.30
CA MET A 89 3.50 -25.06 0.85
C MET A 89 2.03 -25.36 0.50
N ARG A 90 1.35 -26.20 1.31
CA ARG A 90 -0.07 -26.51 1.12
C ARG A 90 -0.99 -25.32 1.38
N ARG A 91 -0.56 -24.35 2.18
CA ARG A 91 -1.34 -23.16 2.57
C ARG A 91 -1.00 -21.94 1.71
N THR A 92 0.24 -21.85 1.25
CA THR A 92 0.74 -20.80 0.39
C THR A 92 0.03 -20.84 -0.96
N ARG A 93 -0.61 -19.72 -1.34
CA ARG A 93 -1.31 -19.56 -2.63
C ARG A 93 -0.44 -18.88 -3.69
N ASP A 94 0.56 -18.14 -3.25
CA ASP A 94 1.46 -17.38 -4.10
C ASP A 94 2.48 -18.33 -4.76
N PRO A 95 2.57 -18.36 -6.11
CA PRO A 95 3.50 -19.25 -6.81
C PRO A 95 4.96 -18.97 -6.43
N LEU A 96 5.36 -17.70 -6.28
CA LEU A 96 6.74 -17.32 -5.99
C LEU A 96 7.17 -17.80 -4.59
N GLU A 97 6.28 -17.64 -3.61
CA GLU A 97 6.53 -18.12 -2.25
C GLU A 97 6.59 -19.65 -2.21
N ARG A 98 5.78 -20.35 -3.03
CA ARG A 98 5.84 -21.80 -3.13
C ARG A 98 7.17 -22.27 -3.72
N GLU A 99 7.70 -21.57 -4.71
CA GLU A 99 8.99 -21.90 -5.34
C GLU A 99 10.16 -21.68 -4.39
N TYR A 100 10.12 -20.58 -3.62
CA TYR A 100 11.07 -20.37 -2.53
C TYR A 100 11.06 -21.53 -1.52
N LEU A 101 9.88 -22.04 -1.13
CA LEU A 101 9.78 -23.18 -0.21
C LEU A 101 10.31 -24.49 -0.82
N ASN A 102 10.22 -24.68 -2.15
CA ASN A 102 10.86 -25.82 -2.84
C ASN A 102 12.38 -25.77 -2.68
N ILE A 103 12.99 -24.60 -2.86
CA ILE A 103 14.45 -24.43 -2.68
C ILE A 103 14.86 -24.70 -1.24
N VAL A 104 14.09 -24.23 -0.26
CA VAL A 104 14.35 -24.53 1.14
C VAL A 104 14.31 -26.05 1.39
N LEU A 105 13.32 -26.76 0.82
CA LEU A 105 13.26 -28.22 0.93
C LEU A 105 14.44 -28.91 0.26
N ALA A 106 14.84 -28.47 -0.95
CA ALA A 106 15.99 -29.03 -1.65
C ALA A 106 17.29 -28.80 -0.89
N ALA A 107 17.50 -27.59 -0.36
CA ALA A 107 18.66 -27.26 0.47
C ALA A 107 18.71 -28.09 1.75
N MET A 108 17.55 -28.40 2.35
CA MET A 108 17.47 -29.28 3.52
C MET A 108 17.74 -30.76 3.20
N ALA A 109 17.51 -31.19 1.97
CA ALA A 109 17.72 -32.56 1.52
C ALA A 109 19.17 -32.84 1.09
N LEU A 110 19.98 -31.81 0.86
CA LEU A 110 21.39 -31.98 0.53
C LEU A 110 22.14 -32.64 1.71
N PRO A 111 23.02 -33.64 1.44
CA PRO A 111 23.92 -34.15 2.46
C PRO A 111 24.76 -33.00 3.01
N ARG A 112 25.04 -33.02 4.33
CA ARG A 112 25.81 -31.96 5.00
C ARG A 112 27.04 -31.60 4.16
N ILE A 113 27.08 -30.34 3.73
CA ILE A 113 28.20 -29.80 2.98
C ILE A 113 29.45 -29.97 3.87
N PRO A 114 30.49 -30.66 3.39
CA PRO A 114 31.66 -30.98 4.23
C PRO A 114 32.46 -29.74 4.66
N GLU A 115 32.30 -28.61 3.95
CA GLU A 115 32.91 -27.33 4.31
C GLU A 115 31.88 -26.33 4.86
N PRO A 116 31.88 -26.04 6.18
CA PRO A 116 30.96 -25.07 6.79
C PRO A 116 31.18 -23.63 6.32
N THR A 117 32.33 -23.34 5.71
CA THR A 117 32.70 -22.03 5.15
C THR A 117 31.86 -21.63 3.94
N ALA A 118 31.49 -22.59 3.09
CA ALA A 118 30.77 -22.33 1.83
C ALA A 118 29.24 -22.47 1.97
N GLU A 119 28.77 -23.15 3.03
CA GLU A 119 27.35 -23.23 3.38
C GLU A 119 26.77 -21.89 3.86
N VAL A 120 27.57 -21.09 4.58
CA VAL A 120 27.13 -19.81 5.16
C VAL A 120 26.68 -18.82 4.07
N PRO A 121 27.47 -18.54 3.00
CA PRO A 121 27.05 -17.66 1.91
C PRO A 121 25.75 -18.07 1.24
N VAL A 122 25.56 -19.36 0.95
CA VAL A 122 24.35 -19.87 0.29
C VAL A 122 23.13 -19.67 1.19
N ARG A 123 23.26 -19.99 2.48
CA ARG A 123 22.19 -19.82 3.47
C ARG A 123 21.84 -18.35 3.70
N GLU A 124 22.85 -17.48 3.72
CA GLU A 124 22.67 -16.02 3.81
C GLU A 124 21.93 -15.49 2.58
N ALA A 125 22.29 -15.98 1.39
CA ALA A 125 21.70 -15.55 0.15
C ALA A 125 20.23 -16.02 0.04
N ILE A 126 19.93 -17.29 0.35
CA ILE A 126 18.54 -17.80 0.40
C ILE A 126 17.71 -16.97 1.38
N ARG A 127 18.25 -16.64 2.57
CA ARG A 127 17.56 -15.78 3.54
C ARG A 127 17.31 -14.38 3.00
N SER A 128 18.31 -13.78 2.34
CA SER A 128 18.21 -12.45 1.72
C SER A 128 17.10 -12.42 0.67
N LEU A 129 17.02 -13.47 -0.14
CA LEU A 129 15.97 -13.62 -1.13
C LEU A 129 14.58 -13.79 -0.52
N GLY A 130 14.43 -14.66 0.49
CA GLY A 130 13.16 -14.83 1.21
C GLY A 130 12.67 -13.50 1.79
N SER A 131 13.58 -12.72 2.40
CA SER A 131 13.26 -11.39 2.90
C SER A 131 12.85 -10.42 1.80
N ALA A 132 13.45 -10.52 0.61
CA ALA A 132 13.09 -9.65 -0.50
C ALA A 132 11.72 -10.01 -1.09
N ILE A 133 11.39 -11.30 -1.20
CA ILE A 133 10.08 -11.80 -1.66
C ILE A 133 8.97 -11.37 -0.68
N GLU A 134 9.19 -11.50 0.63
CA GLU A 134 8.22 -11.07 1.66
C GLU A 134 7.90 -9.57 1.58
N LYS A 135 8.84 -8.75 1.12
CA LYS A 135 8.65 -7.30 0.95
C LYS A 135 7.93 -6.94 -0.35
N LEU A 136 7.77 -7.87 -1.29
CA LEU A 136 7.04 -7.61 -2.53
C LEU A 136 5.54 -7.52 -2.23
N PRO A 137 4.91 -6.36 -2.40
CA PRO A 137 3.49 -6.24 -2.15
C PRO A 137 2.69 -7.09 -3.14
N PRO A 138 1.49 -7.54 -2.74
CA PRO A 138 0.58 -8.18 -3.67
C PRO A 138 0.26 -7.21 -4.81
N VAL A 139 0.01 -7.73 -6.01
CA VAL A 139 -0.37 -6.92 -7.16
C VAL A 139 -1.89 -6.73 -7.14
N PRO A 140 -2.45 -5.60 -6.66
CA PRO A 140 -3.87 -5.36 -6.76
C PRO A 140 -4.25 -5.11 -8.22
N ALA A 141 -5.30 -5.77 -8.69
CA ALA A 141 -5.93 -5.38 -9.94
C ALA A 141 -6.64 -4.03 -9.73
N PRO A 142 -6.36 -3.00 -10.55
CA PRO A 142 -7.07 -1.73 -10.43
C PRO A 142 -8.57 -1.93 -10.69
N PRO A 143 -9.45 -1.26 -9.92
CA PRO A 143 -10.90 -1.50 -9.97
C PRO A 143 -11.55 -1.06 -11.31
N HIS A 144 -10.89 -0.16 -12.05
CA HIS A 144 -11.35 0.36 -13.33
C HIS A 144 -10.17 0.44 -14.29
N SER A 145 -10.39 0.15 -15.57
CA SER A 145 -9.35 0.34 -16.59
C SER A 145 -9.10 1.82 -16.85
N ALA A 146 -7.83 2.18 -17.03
CA ALA A 146 -7.43 3.54 -17.39
C ALA A 146 -8.15 4.04 -18.66
N GLN A 147 -8.33 3.16 -19.65
CA GLN A 147 -9.02 3.48 -20.91
C GLN A 147 -10.47 3.91 -20.69
N LYS A 148 -11.20 3.27 -19.77
CA LYS A 148 -12.59 3.63 -19.46
C LYS A 148 -12.69 5.00 -18.78
N LEU A 149 -11.71 5.35 -17.95
CA LEU A 149 -11.64 6.67 -17.32
C LEU A 149 -11.30 7.76 -18.33
N ALA A 150 -10.35 7.50 -19.24
CA ALA A 150 -9.99 8.41 -20.33
C ALA A 150 -11.18 8.65 -21.27
N GLY A 151 -11.90 7.58 -21.66
CA GLY A 151 -13.11 7.72 -22.48
C GLY A 151 -14.19 8.59 -21.81
N ARG A 152 -14.40 8.43 -20.50
CA ARG A 152 -15.32 9.30 -19.74
C ARG A 152 -14.84 10.75 -19.64
N ALA A 153 -13.53 10.97 -19.54
CA ALA A 153 -12.96 12.30 -19.53
C ALA A 153 -13.19 13.00 -20.88
N ALA A 154 -12.96 12.30 -21.99
CA ALA A 154 -13.23 12.80 -23.33
C ALA A 154 -14.72 13.14 -23.53
N SER A 155 -15.64 12.25 -23.14
CA SER A 155 -17.08 12.54 -23.25
C SER A 155 -17.51 13.78 -22.45
N LEU A 156 -16.94 14.00 -21.27
CA LEU A 156 -17.21 15.21 -20.47
C LEU A 156 -16.62 16.48 -21.09
N ALA A 157 -15.49 16.36 -21.78
CA ALA A 157 -14.89 17.47 -22.51
C ALA A 157 -15.78 17.86 -23.71
N ASP A 158 -16.21 16.88 -24.50
CA ASP A 158 -17.14 17.09 -25.63
C ASP A 158 -18.47 17.71 -25.18
N GLU A 159 -19.02 17.26 -24.04
CA GLU A 159 -20.23 17.83 -23.44
C GLU A 159 -20.00 19.29 -23.04
N ALA A 160 -18.83 19.62 -22.48
CA ALA A 160 -18.48 20.98 -22.10
C ALA A 160 -18.29 21.94 -23.29
N GLU A 161 -17.97 21.42 -24.48
CA GLU A 161 -17.86 22.22 -25.71
C GLU A 161 -19.23 22.55 -26.30
N ARG A 162 -20.22 21.68 -26.11
CA ARG A 162 -21.59 21.86 -26.62
C ARG A 162 -22.51 22.61 -25.66
N GLU A 163 -22.09 22.78 -24.40
CA GLU A 163 -22.88 23.43 -23.36
C GLU A 163 -22.91 24.96 -23.52
N PRO A 164 -24.10 25.58 -23.71
CA PRO A 164 -24.22 27.03 -23.85
C PRO A 164 -24.00 27.81 -22.55
N ASP A 165 -24.31 27.24 -21.37
CA ASP A 165 -24.09 27.93 -20.09
C ASP A 165 -22.59 27.90 -19.72
N PRO A 166 -21.91 29.06 -19.62
CA PRO A 166 -20.48 29.11 -19.35
C PRO A 166 -20.10 28.52 -17.98
N VAL A 167 -20.98 28.56 -16.98
CA VAL A 167 -20.71 28.03 -15.64
C VAL A 167 -20.79 26.50 -15.63
N VAL A 168 -21.78 25.94 -16.34
CA VAL A 168 -21.94 24.49 -16.49
C VAL A 168 -20.77 23.93 -17.32
N ALA A 169 -20.45 24.58 -18.45
CA ALA A 169 -19.30 24.23 -19.29
C ALA A 169 -17.98 24.22 -18.49
N ALA A 170 -17.70 25.26 -17.71
CA ALA A 170 -16.50 25.31 -16.85
C ALA A 170 -16.49 24.18 -15.80
N THR A 171 -17.65 23.79 -15.28
CA THR A 171 -17.76 22.69 -14.32
C THR A 171 -17.52 21.33 -14.98
N LEU A 172 -18.03 21.10 -16.18
CA LEU A 172 -17.78 19.91 -16.97
C LEU A 172 -16.29 19.78 -17.34
N ARG A 173 -15.63 20.87 -17.76
CA ARG A 173 -14.17 20.88 -18.01
C ARG A 173 -13.36 20.47 -16.78
N ARG A 174 -13.63 21.05 -15.61
CA ARG A 174 -12.96 20.64 -14.36
C ARG A 174 -13.16 19.17 -14.02
N ARG A 175 -14.35 18.62 -14.30
CA ARG A 175 -14.63 17.19 -14.11
C ARG A 175 -13.88 16.33 -15.12
N ALA A 176 -13.85 16.74 -16.39
CA ALA A 176 -13.09 16.07 -17.44
C ALA A 176 -11.60 16.00 -17.06
N GLU A 177 -11.00 17.12 -16.67
CA GLU A 177 -9.61 17.18 -16.19
C GLU A 177 -9.35 16.29 -14.98
N ALA A 178 -10.25 16.30 -13.99
CA ALA A 178 -10.13 15.43 -12.82
C ALA A 178 -10.17 13.95 -13.20
N ARG A 179 -11.04 13.57 -14.14
CA ARG A 179 -11.10 12.19 -14.66
C ARG A 179 -9.89 11.83 -15.51
N GLN A 180 -9.34 12.78 -16.25
CA GLN A 180 -8.12 12.58 -17.02
C GLN A 180 -6.92 12.32 -16.10
N ARG A 181 -6.75 13.11 -15.04
CA ARG A 181 -5.73 12.85 -14.01
C ARG A 181 -5.90 11.48 -13.38
N GLN A 182 -7.14 11.10 -13.05
CA GLN A 182 -7.43 9.77 -12.52
C GLN A 182 -7.07 8.65 -13.51
N ALA A 183 -7.34 8.84 -14.80
CA ALA A 183 -6.98 7.88 -15.85
C ALA A 183 -5.46 7.71 -15.96
N GLN A 184 -4.70 8.81 -15.91
CA GLN A 184 -3.24 8.79 -15.95
C GLN A 184 -2.64 8.04 -14.75
N THR A 185 -3.11 8.34 -13.53
CA THR A 185 -2.68 7.61 -12.33
C THR A 185 -2.99 6.12 -12.45
N THR A 186 -4.18 5.78 -12.96
CA THR A 186 -4.57 4.37 -13.16
C THR A 186 -3.67 3.67 -14.18
N ALA A 187 -3.33 4.34 -15.30
CA ALA A 187 -2.44 3.80 -16.32
C ALA A 187 -1.02 3.53 -15.78
N LEU A 188 -0.54 4.42 -14.91
CA LEU A 188 0.74 4.24 -14.22
C LEU A 188 0.69 3.02 -13.29
N ILE A 189 -0.36 2.89 -12.47
CA ILE A 189 -0.56 1.73 -11.59
C ILE A 189 -0.64 0.44 -12.41
N GLU A 190 -1.38 0.41 -13.52
CA GLU A 190 -1.45 -0.75 -14.42
C GLU A 190 -0.06 -1.12 -14.98
N THR A 191 0.74 -0.13 -15.37
CA THR A 191 2.08 -0.36 -15.90
C THR A 191 3.01 -0.94 -14.84
N LEU A 192 2.96 -0.41 -13.62
CA LEU A 192 3.78 -0.88 -12.51
C LEU A 192 3.32 -2.26 -12.00
N SER A 193 2.02 -2.50 -12.01
CA SER A 193 1.43 -3.83 -11.77
C SER A 193 1.97 -4.87 -12.77
N ARG A 194 1.99 -4.54 -14.07
CA ARG A 194 2.57 -5.43 -15.11
C ARG A 194 4.07 -5.64 -14.91
N ARG A 195 4.83 -4.59 -14.59
CA ARG A 195 6.28 -4.70 -14.33
C ARG A 195 6.57 -5.56 -13.11
N ASN A 196 5.82 -5.36 -12.02
CA ASN A 196 5.95 -6.19 -10.82
C ASN A 196 5.63 -7.65 -11.13
N ALA A 197 4.54 -7.93 -11.87
CA ALA A 197 4.23 -9.29 -12.30
C ALA A 197 5.34 -9.93 -13.14
N ALA A 198 5.92 -9.20 -14.10
CA ALA A 198 7.04 -9.68 -14.91
C ALA A 198 8.29 -9.96 -14.06
N LEU A 199 8.61 -9.07 -13.12
CA LEU A 199 9.73 -9.26 -12.19
C LEU A 199 9.51 -10.48 -11.28
N ARG A 200 8.29 -10.68 -10.77
CA ARG A 200 7.97 -11.88 -9.98
C ARG A 200 8.12 -13.16 -10.79
N GLN A 201 7.77 -13.13 -12.07
CA GLN A 201 8.00 -14.26 -12.97
C GLN A 201 9.50 -14.50 -13.17
N GLU A 202 10.28 -13.46 -13.48
CA GLU A 202 11.73 -13.57 -13.63
C GLU A 202 12.41 -14.10 -12.37
N LEU A 203 12.01 -13.63 -11.18
CA LEU A 203 12.47 -14.16 -9.90
C LEU A 203 12.13 -15.64 -9.74
N SER A 204 10.93 -16.07 -10.15
CA SER A 204 10.53 -17.47 -10.15
C SER A 204 11.41 -18.31 -11.09
N ASP A 205 11.64 -17.84 -12.30
CA ASP A 205 12.45 -18.56 -13.30
C ASP A 205 13.93 -18.67 -12.84
N GLN A 206 14.46 -17.61 -12.22
CA GLN A 206 15.80 -17.64 -11.61
C GLN A 206 15.85 -18.64 -10.45
N LEU A 207 14.80 -18.72 -9.65
CA LEU A 207 14.70 -19.69 -8.56
C LEU A 207 14.60 -21.13 -9.05
N ASP A 208 13.82 -21.38 -10.08
CA ASP A 208 13.72 -22.68 -10.73
C ASP A 208 15.09 -23.12 -11.27
N SER A 209 15.84 -22.20 -11.88
CA SER A 209 17.18 -22.49 -12.39
C SER A 209 18.17 -22.79 -11.27
N LEU A 210 18.10 -22.05 -10.15
CA LEU A 210 18.90 -22.31 -8.94
C LEU A 210 18.55 -23.66 -8.34
N HIS A 211 17.26 -23.98 -8.19
CA HIS A 211 16.80 -25.26 -7.69
C HIS A 211 17.30 -26.42 -8.56
N THR A 212 17.16 -26.29 -9.89
CA THR A 212 17.64 -27.29 -10.85
C THR A 212 19.15 -27.48 -10.75
N SER A 213 19.90 -26.38 -10.62
CA SER A 213 21.35 -26.40 -10.44
C SER A 213 21.72 -27.14 -9.14
N LEU A 214 21.12 -26.75 -8.01
CA LEU A 214 21.33 -27.40 -6.70
C LEU A 214 21.02 -28.90 -6.74
N ALA A 215 19.94 -29.30 -7.42
CA ALA A 215 19.56 -30.70 -7.57
C ALA A 215 20.55 -31.50 -8.44
N ALA A 216 21.01 -30.92 -9.55
CA ALA A 216 22.01 -31.53 -10.43
C ALA A 216 23.34 -31.75 -9.69
N PHE A 217 23.78 -30.76 -8.92
CA PHE A 217 25.02 -30.85 -8.12
C PHE A 217 24.92 -31.84 -6.95
N GLY A 218 23.74 -31.95 -6.31
CA GLY A 218 23.49 -32.96 -5.28
C GLY A 218 23.71 -34.40 -5.75
N MET A 219 23.57 -34.67 -7.06
CA MET A 219 23.83 -35.99 -7.65
C MET A 219 25.32 -36.25 -7.95
N GLN A 220 26.16 -35.22 -8.09
CA GLN A 220 27.58 -35.35 -8.48
C GLN A 220 28.56 -35.34 -7.30
N GLY A 221 28.11 -34.97 -6.08
CA GLY A 221 28.83 -35.23 -4.83
C GLY A 221 30.07 -34.39 -4.53
N VAL A 222 30.53 -33.52 -5.44
CA VAL A 222 31.67 -32.61 -5.21
C VAL A 222 31.30 -31.22 -5.73
N TRP A 223 31.30 -30.23 -4.84
CA TRP A 223 31.17 -28.83 -5.21
C TRP A 223 32.56 -28.20 -5.20
N SER A 224 32.90 -27.44 -6.24
CA SER A 224 34.03 -26.52 -6.12
C SER A 224 33.62 -25.29 -5.31
N VAL A 225 34.57 -24.70 -4.57
CA VAL A 225 34.34 -23.44 -3.84
C VAL A 225 33.93 -22.30 -4.80
N GLY A 226 34.39 -22.35 -6.06
CA GLY A 226 34.04 -21.39 -7.10
C GLY A 226 32.56 -21.43 -7.50
N GLU A 227 32.01 -22.61 -7.73
CA GLU A 227 30.58 -22.77 -8.09
C GLU A 227 29.65 -22.31 -6.96
N MET A 228 30.02 -22.56 -5.69
CA MET A 228 29.27 -22.02 -4.54
C MET A 228 29.29 -20.49 -4.49
N ALA A 229 30.44 -19.88 -4.79
CA ALA A 229 30.57 -18.44 -4.81
C ALA A 229 29.73 -17.80 -5.93
N GLU A 230 29.69 -18.41 -7.12
CA GLU A 230 28.86 -17.94 -8.24
C GLU A 230 27.36 -18.03 -7.93
N VAL A 231 26.91 -19.16 -7.37
CA VAL A 231 25.51 -19.34 -6.93
C VAL A 231 25.14 -18.32 -5.85
N ALA A 232 25.99 -18.14 -4.84
CA ALA A 232 25.77 -17.16 -3.78
C ALA A 232 25.72 -15.73 -4.32
N ALA A 233 26.62 -15.37 -5.24
CA ALA A 233 26.63 -14.05 -5.89
C ALA A 233 25.36 -13.82 -6.72
N GLY A 234 24.91 -14.82 -7.47
CA GLY A 234 23.65 -14.78 -8.20
C GLY A 234 22.47 -14.49 -7.26
N ILE A 235 22.31 -15.26 -6.20
CA ILE A 235 21.23 -15.06 -5.23
C ILE A 235 21.31 -13.67 -4.55
N GLN A 236 22.51 -13.20 -4.20
CA GLN A 236 22.70 -11.87 -3.62
C GLN A 236 22.28 -10.75 -4.59
N TRP A 237 22.61 -10.87 -5.87
CA TRP A 237 22.23 -9.92 -6.90
C TRP A 237 20.70 -9.85 -7.07
N VAL A 238 20.03 -11.01 -7.05
CA VAL A 238 18.57 -11.12 -7.11
C VAL A 238 17.91 -10.45 -5.91
N ALA A 239 18.42 -10.73 -4.71
CA ALA A 239 17.91 -10.12 -3.49
C ALA A 239 18.10 -8.59 -3.46
N LEU A 240 19.20 -8.08 -4.02
CA LEU A 240 19.44 -6.64 -4.16
C LEU A 240 18.37 -5.99 -5.07
N HIS A 241 18.07 -6.61 -6.21
CA HIS A 241 17.05 -6.10 -7.15
C HIS A 241 15.66 -6.09 -6.53
N ALA A 242 15.28 -7.18 -5.86
CA ALA A 242 13.98 -7.25 -5.19
C ALA A 242 13.85 -6.22 -4.04
N ASN A 243 14.91 -5.96 -3.27
CA ASN A 243 14.91 -4.90 -2.25
C ASN A 243 14.81 -3.49 -2.87
N ALA A 244 15.53 -3.22 -3.97
CA ALA A 244 15.44 -1.94 -4.68
C ALA A 244 14.02 -1.68 -5.21
N LEU A 245 13.36 -2.73 -5.72
CA LEU A 245 11.98 -2.65 -6.18
C LEU A 245 11.01 -2.35 -5.03
N ALA A 246 11.16 -3.03 -3.90
CA ALA A 246 10.34 -2.78 -2.72
C ALA A 246 10.48 -1.33 -2.24
N ALA A 247 11.71 -0.78 -2.24
CA ALA A 247 11.96 0.63 -1.89
C ALA A 247 11.29 1.60 -2.88
N ALA A 248 11.43 1.36 -4.19
CA ALA A 248 10.80 2.20 -5.22
C ALA A 248 9.26 2.20 -5.11
N GLN A 249 8.68 1.09 -4.66
CA GLN A 249 7.24 1.00 -4.47
C GLN A 249 6.75 1.76 -3.23
N VAL A 250 7.51 1.74 -2.13
CA VAL A 250 7.23 2.60 -0.96
C VAL A 250 7.26 4.08 -1.37
N GLU A 251 8.28 4.50 -2.12
CA GLU A 251 8.39 5.89 -2.60
C GLU A 251 7.22 6.27 -3.53
N MET A 252 6.78 5.35 -4.38
CA MET A 252 5.60 5.57 -5.21
C MET A 252 4.33 5.69 -4.36
N ASP A 253 4.11 4.79 -3.40
CA ASP A 253 2.93 4.82 -2.55
C ASP A 253 2.89 6.13 -1.74
N ASP A 254 4.04 6.60 -1.25
CA ASP A 254 4.19 7.90 -0.61
C ASP A 254 3.84 9.05 -1.56
N SER A 255 4.31 8.98 -2.82
CA SER A 255 4.00 9.97 -3.87
C SER A 255 2.51 9.98 -4.23
N LEU A 256 1.88 8.80 -4.29
CA LEU A 256 0.44 8.65 -4.51
C LEU A 256 -0.37 9.18 -3.32
N HIS A 257 0.10 8.92 -2.09
CA HIS A 257 -0.52 9.46 -0.88
C HIS A 257 -0.43 10.99 -0.85
N ALA A 258 0.74 11.54 -1.18
CA ALA A 258 0.97 12.98 -1.28
C ALA A 258 0.09 13.64 -2.35
N ALA A 259 -0.08 12.99 -3.51
CA ALA A 259 -0.96 13.48 -4.58
C ALA A 259 -2.46 13.42 -4.22
N HIS A 260 -2.86 12.53 -3.30
CA HIS A 260 -4.26 12.41 -2.85
C HIS A 260 -4.62 13.33 -1.70
N LEU A 261 -3.64 13.91 -1.00
CA LEU A 261 -3.91 14.91 0.02
C LEU A 261 -4.57 16.13 -0.66
N PRO A 262 -5.79 16.52 -0.24
CA PRO A 262 -6.46 17.67 -0.82
C PRO A 262 -5.56 18.88 -0.63
N ASN A 263 -5.17 19.51 -1.74
CA ASN A 263 -4.29 20.67 -1.73
C ASN A 263 -4.82 21.68 -0.69
N PRO A 264 -4.12 21.89 0.44
CA PRO A 264 -4.61 22.75 1.51
C PRO A 264 -4.71 24.22 1.05
N ALA A 265 -4.09 24.56 -0.08
CA ALA A 265 -4.18 25.87 -0.70
C ALA A 265 -5.47 26.10 -1.51
N TYR A 266 -6.31 25.08 -1.76
CA TYR A 266 -7.63 25.32 -2.36
C TYR A 266 -8.64 25.79 -1.29
N ASN A 267 -8.37 26.98 -0.76
CA ASN A 267 -9.40 27.83 -0.16
C ASN A 267 -10.36 28.18 -1.29
N GLY A 268 -11.42 27.39 -1.45
CA GLY A 268 -12.46 27.66 -2.43
C GLY A 268 -12.98 29.10 -2.32
N PRO A 269 -13.66 29.62 -3.35
CA PRO A 269 -14.09 31.02 -3.46
C PRO A 269 -15.01 31.55 -2.34
N GLY A 270 -15.30 30.75 -1.31
CA GLY A 270 -15.91 31.21 -0.05
C GLY A 270 -14.92 31.77 0.99
N GLY A 271 -13.60 31.53 0.86
CA GLY A 271 -12.58 32.04 1.79
C GLY A 271 -12.23 33.51 1.59
N THR A 272 -12.50 34.09 0.42
CA THR A 272 -12.28 35.52 0.13
C THR A 272 -13.37 36.42 0.74
N ARG A 273 -14.58 35.91 1.01
CA ARG A 273 -15.62 36.70 1.69
C ARG A 273 -15.24 37.06 3.13
N GLN A 274 -14.47 36.22 3.81
CA GLN A 274 -13.98 36.52 5.18
C GLN A 274 -12.81 37.51 5.19
N ARG A 275 -12.08 37.69 4.08
CA ARG A 275 -11.04 38.74 3.97
C ARG A 275 -11.61 40.09 3.55
N LEU A 276 -12.67 40.13 2.75
CA LEU A 276 -13.33 41.39 2.40
C LEU A 276 -14.13 42.00 3.57
N ALA A 277 -14.66 41.19 4.48
CA ALA A 277 -15.31 41.70 5.70
C ALA A 277 -14.34 42.34 6.71
N ARG A 278 -13.02 42.16 6.55
CA ARG A 278 -12.00 42.76 7.42
C ARG A 278 -11.47 44.11 6.91
N TYR A 279 -11.67 44.43 5.64
CA TYR A 279 -11.23 45.71 5.04
C TYR A 279 -12.34 46.76 4.95
N VAL A 280 -13.55 46.48 5.42
CA VAL A 280 -14.69 47.43 5.38
C VAL A 280 -14.97 48.08 6.74
N THR A 281 -14.20 47.73 7.79
CA THR A 281 -14.38 48.29 9.14
C THR A 281 -13.25 49.23 9.59
N GLU A 282 -12.26 49.54 8.74
CA GLU A 282 -11.11 50.38 9.12
C GLU A 282 -11.15 51.82 8.55
N ASP A 283 -12.17 52.20 7.76
CA ASP A 283 -12.22 53.52 7.08
C ASP A 283 -13.40 54.43 7.52
N THR A 284 -13.98 54.25 8.71
CA THR A 284 -15.04 55.14 9.23
C THR A 284 -14.72 55.74 10.61
N GLU A 285 -13.54 56.34 10.75
CA GLU A 285 -13.26 57.32 11.81
C GLU A 285 -12.41 58.48 11.23
N VAL A 286 -13.08 59.45 10.60
CA VAL A 286 -12.63 60.86 10.46
C VAL A 286 -13.84 61.76 10.61
#